data_AF-A0A1Y2A7G7-F1
#
_entry.id   AF-A0A1Y2A7G7-F1
#
_cell.length_a   1.000
_cell.length_b   1.000
_cell.length_c   1.000
_cell.angle_alpha   90.00
_cell.angle_beta   90.00
_cell.angle_gamma   90.00
#
_symmetry.space_group_name_H-M   'P 1'
#
loop_
_entity.id
_entity.type
_entity.pdbx_description
1 polymer ?
#
loop_
_entity_poly.entity_id
_entity_poly.type
_entity_poly.pdbx_seq_one_letter_code
_entity_poly.pdbx_strand_id
1 'polypeptide(L)'
;MHWLQLSSATLLLASAVKAWEWDWAVSGEASMTHYELNGGGGSCNVSAMGNAAGPTAAISGLSYGSWSGLGGGPACGLCYALTVYGSYDGQADPALFPKCSIVVRITDQCPYPDNKEWCPGPEQPESEGFLNPRGMRYHFDVNISSGQGEAREWFPRDASGNLLGTGKVYFEMVSCREWSGWKYGAKNITTLKDETWGCIALDPYRIRW
;
A
#
# COMPACT_ATOMS: atom_id res chain seq x y z
N MET A 1 17.67 -12.31 -70.16
CA MET A 1 16.57 -11.99 -69.24
C MET A 1 17.05 -12.34 -67.83
N HIS A 2 17.57 -11.35 -67.10
CA HIS A 2 18.03 -11.50 -65.72
C HIS A 2 17.00 -10.82 -64.82
N TRP A 3 16.34 -11.59 -63.95
CA TRP A 3 15.41 -11.08 -62.94
C TRP A 3 16.19 -10.77 -61.66
N LEU A 4 16.19 -9.50 -61.25
CA LEU A 4 16.66 -9.04 -59.94
C LEU A 4 15.59 -9.39 -58.89
N GLN A 5 15.91 -10.28 -57.95
CA GLN A 5 15.09 -10.48 -56.76
C GLN A 5 15.37 -9.35 -55.76
N LEU A 6 14.39 -8.48 -55.57
CA LEU A 6 14.34 -7.54 -54.45
C LEU A 6 13.78 -8.29 -53.23
N SER A 7 14.65 -8.62 -52.27
CA SER A 7 14.21 -9.10 -50.95
C SER A 7 13.75 -7.91 -50.12
N SER A 8 12.45 -7.83 -49.85
CA SER A 8 11.87 -6.86 -48.91
C SER A 8 12.35 -7.17 -47.49
N ALA A 9 13.21 -6.31 -46.94
CA ALA A 9 13.56 -6.32 -45.53
C ALA A 9 12.38 -5.74 -44.72
N THR A 10 11.61 -6.61 -44.07
CA THR A 10 10.57 -6.20 -43.10
C THR A 10 11.28 -5.68 -41.84
N LEU A 11 11.33 -4.35 -41.66
CA LEU A 11 11.73 -3.75 -40.39
C LEU A 11 10.66 -4.08 -39.33
N LEU A 12 10.98 -4.98 -38.42
CA LEU A 12 10.26 -5.16 -37.16
C LEU A 12 10.54 -3.92 -36.27
N LEU A 13 9.61 -2.98 -36.24
CA LEU A 13 9.56 -1.96 -35.19
C LEU A 13 9.24 -2.65 -33.87
N ALA A 14 10.27 -2.94 -33.08
CA ALA A 14 10.10 -3.32 -31.69
C ALA A 14 9.59 -2.08 -30.94
N SER A 15 8.27 -1.99 -30.74
CA SER A 15 7.69 -1.05 -29.79
C SER A 15 8.32 -1.35 -28.43
N ALA A 16 9.11 -0.43 -27.90
CA ALA A 16 9.57 -0.52 -26.51
C ALA A 16 8.34 -0.34 -25.62
N VAL A 17 7.68 -1.45 -25.29
CA VAL A 17 6.71 -1.48 -24.21
C VAL A 17 7.52 -1.19 -22.95
N LYS A 18 7.40 0.01 -22.39
CA LYS A 18 7.90 0.21 -21.03
C LYS A 18 7.09 -0.73 -20.15
N ALA A 19 7.74 -1.76 -19.63
CA ALA A 19 7.16 -2.53 -18.55
C ALA A 19 6.89 -1.53 -17.43
N TRP A 20 5.64 -1.44 -16.99
CA TRP A 20 5.33 -0.81 -15.72
C TRP A 20 6.08 -1.61 -14.67
N GLU A 21 7.13 -1.05 -14.10
CA GLU A 21 7.81 -1.66 -12.98
C GLU A 21 6.97 -1.31 -11.75
N TRP A 22 6.37 -2.32 -11.12
CA TRP A 22 5.73 -2.12 -9.83
C TRP A 22 6.78 -1.59 -8.85
N ASP A 23 6.50 -0.42 -8.27
CA ASP A 23 7.42 0.30 -7.40
C ASP A 23 7.24 -0.19 -5.96
N TRP A 24 7.89 -1.31 -5.64
CA TRP A 24 7.94 -1.91 -4.31
C TRP A 24 8.83 -1.07 -3.40
N ALA A 25 8.25 -0.02 -2.83
CA ALA A 25 8.99 0.89 -2.00
C ALA A 25 9.49 0.18 -0.73
N VAL A 26 10.80 0.05 -0.57
CA VAL A 26 11.41 -0.55 0.63
C VAL A 26 11.43 0.45 1.79
N SER A 27 11.59 1.74 1.49
CA SER A 27 11.53 2.82 2.48
C SER A 27 11.33 4.15 1.79
N GLY A 28 10.86 5.17 2.51
CA GLY A 28 10.76 6.52 1.98
C GLY A 28 9.80 7.41 2.75
N GLU A 29 9.31 8.44 2.06
CA GLU A 29 8.26 9.32 2.55
C GLU A 29 6.94 9.01 1.86
N ALA A 30 5.86 8.99 2.63
CA ALA A 30 4.52 8.80 2.14
C ALA A 30 3.56 9.82 2.74
N SER A 31 2.51 10.12 1.99
CA SER A 31 1.30 10.70 2.58
C SER A 31 0.50 9.62 3.32
N MET A 32 -0.30 10.04 4.29
CA MET A 32 -1.12 9.14 5.09
C MET A 32 -2.51 9.72 5.33
N THR A 33 -3.54 8.89 5.26
CA THR A 33 -4.90 9.18 5.75
C THR A 33 -5.36 8.01 6.63
N HIS A 34 -6.62 8.07 7.07
CA HIS A 34 -7.26 6.93 7.71
C HIS A 34 -8.63 6.63 7.12
N TYR A 35 -9.04 5.37 7.23
CA TYR A 35 -10.37 4.88 6.91
C TYR A 35 -10.85 3.88 7.97
N GLU A 36 -12.13 3.55 7.93
CA GLU A 36 -12.71 2.51 8.78
C GLU A 36 -13.21 1.36 7.90
N LEU A 37 -12.71 0.15 8.16
CA LEU A 37 -13.17 -1.07 7.49
C LEU A 37 -13.71 -2.06 8.53
N ASN A 38 -15.04 -2.09 8.67
CA ASN A 38 -15.71 -2.94 9.64
C ASN A 38 -15.90 -4.36 9.09
N GLY A 39 -14.88 -5.20 9.23
CA GLY A 39 -14.96 -6.64 8.97
C GLY A 39 -14.88 -7.08 7.50
N GLY A 40 -14.74 -6.14 6.56
CA GLY A 40 -14.45 -6.45 5.15
C GLY A 40 -13.03 -7.00 4.99
N GLY A 41 -12.81 -7.84 3.97
CA GLY A 41 -11.50 -8.45 3.71
C GLY A 41 -10.50 -7.59 2.94
N GLY A 42 -10.88 -6.36 2.60
CA GLY A 42 -10.11 -5.52 1.68
C GLY A 42 -9.85 -6.19 0.32
N SER A 43 -9.03 -5.53 -0.49
CA SER A 43 -8.65 -6.00 -1.82
C SER A 43 -7.74 -7.25 -1.78
N CYS A 44 -7.12 -7.54 -0.62
CA CYS A 44 -6.33 -8.76 -0.40
C CYS A 44 -7.15 -9.97 0.06
N ASN A 45 -8.47 -9.85 0.20
CA ASN A 45 -9.37 -10.91 0.64
C ASN A 45 -8.96 -11.55 1.99
N VAL A 46 -8.60 -10.71 2.96
CA VAL A 46 -8.25 -11.13 4.32
C VAL A 46 -9.50 -11.47 5.12
N SER A 47 -9.38 -12.34 6.12
CA SER A 47 -10.45 -12.60 7.07
C SER A 47 -10.71 -11.37 7.97
N ALA A 48 -11.92 -11.26 8.52
CA ALA A 48 -12.20 -10.28 9.58
C ALA A 48 -11.21 -10.40 10.76
N MET A 49 -10.79 -11.63 11.07
CA MET A 49 -9.75 -11.89 12.08
C MET A 49 -8.39 -11.33 11.68
N GLY A 50 -8.06 -11.34 10.38
CA GLY A 50 -6.84 -10.73 9.84
C GLY A 50 -6.76 -9.24 10.12
N ASN A 51 -7.88 -8.51 9.92
CA ASN A 51 -7.98 -7.09 10.25
C ASN A 51 -8.07 -6.82 11.75
N ALA A 52 -8.66 -7.73 12.52
CA ALA A 52 -8.76 -7.58 13.98
C ALA A 52 -7.44 -7.85 14.70
N ALA A 53 -6.53 -8.66 14.13
CA ALA A 53 -5.35 -9.13 14.85
C ALA A 53 -4.26 -8.08 15.05
N GLY A 54 -4.14 -7.09 14.17
CA GLY A 54 -3.15 -6.03 14.28
C GLY A 54 -3.45 -4.88 13.31
N PRO A 55 -2.68 -3.78 13.37
CA PRO A 55 -2.88 -2.62 12.50
C PRO A 55 -2.77 -2.99 11.02
N THR A 56 -3.73 -2.55 10.20
CA THR A 56 -3.73 -2.78 8.75
C THR A 56 -3.84 -1.48 7.98
N ALA A 57 -3.45 -1.51 6.71
CA ALA A 57 -3.54 -0.35 5.83
C ALA A 57 -3.85 -0.76 4.39
N ALA A 58 -4.45 0.17 3.66
CA ALA A 58 -4.45 0.20 2.21
C ALA A 58 -3.20 0.93 1.71
N ILE A 59 -2.63 0.50 0.59
CA ILE A 59 -1.50 1.20 -0.05
C ILE A 59 -1.90 1.67 -1.45
N SER A 60 -1.30 2.78 -1.92
CA SER A 60 -1.53 3.32 -3.25
C SER A 60 -1.31 2.29 -4.37
N GLY A 61 -2.13 2.34 -5.42
CA GLY A 61 -2.23 1.29 -6.45
C GLY A 61 -0.91 0.82 -7.08
N LEU A 62 0.05 1.73 -7.29
CA LEU A 62 1.36 1.37 -7.85
C LEU A 62 2.19 0.50 -6.89
N SER A 63 2.17 0.84 -5.61
CA SER A 63 2.83 0.05 -4.57
C SER A 63 2.01 -1.13 -4.11
N TYR A 64 0.69 -1.12 -4.38
CA TYR A 64 -0.17 -2.28 -4.19
C TYR A 64 0.14 -3.38 -5.22
N GLY A 65 0.47 -2.97 -6.44
CA GLY A 65 0.91 -3.85 -7.53
C GLY A 65 -0.22 -4.58 -8.24
N SER A 66 -1.39 -3.96 -8.33
CA SER A 66 -2.53 -4.45 -9.11
C SER A 66 -3.43 -3.27 -9.51
N TRP A 67 -4.24 -3.46 -10.54
CA TRP A 67 -5.29 -2.49 -10.92
C TRP A 67 -6.52 -2.66 -10.04
N SER A 68 -7.27 -1.58 -9.89
CA SER A 68 -8.55 -1.57 -9.19
C SER A 68 -9.47 -2.67 -9.74
N GLY A 69 -9.99 -3.50 -8.84
CA GLY A 69 -10.90 -4.61 -9.19
C GLY A 69 -10.24 -5.88 -9.71
N LEU A 70 -8.91 -5.94 -9.85
CA LEU A 70 -8.20 -7.16 -10.30
C LEU A 70 -7.70 -8.06 -9.15
N GLY A 71 -8.08 -7.77 -7.90
CA GLY A 71 -7.77 -8.58 -6.73
C GLY A 71 -6.40 -8.30 -6.10
N GLY A 72 -5.86 -9.29 -5.40
CA GLY A 72 -4.63 -9.19 -4.60
C GLY A 72 -3.39 -8.85 -5.42
N GLY A 73 -2.76 -7.71 -5.15
CA GLY A 73 -1.43 -7.38 -5.66
C GLY A 73 -0.30 -7.96 -4.78
N PRO A 74 0.96 -7.92 -5.22
CA PRO A 74 2.08 -8.46 -4.43
C PRO A 74 2.33 -7.74 -3.11
N ALA A 75 1.69 -6.57 -2.87
CA ALA A 75 1.74 -5.89 -1.59
C ALA A 75 1.00 -6.64 -0.49
N CYS A 76 0.05 -7.51 -0.86
CA CYS A 76 -0.81 -8.17 0.09
C CYS A 76 -0.01 -8.94 1.14
N GLY A 77 -0.15 -8.47 2.38
CA GLY A 77 0.50 -8.95 3.59
C GLY A 77 1.96 -8.59 3.77
N LEU A 78 2.55 -7.72 2.95
CA LEU A 78 3.77 -6.98 3.31
C LEU A 78 3.52 -6.17 4.59
N CYS A 79 4.57 -5.94 5.38
CA CYS A 79 4.49 -5.15 6.61
C CYS A 79 5.42 -3.94 6.53
N TYR A 80 4.92 -2.81 7.03
CA TYR A 80 5.63 -1.53 7.00
C TYR A 80 5.58 -0.87 8.37
N ALA A 81 6.74 -0.43 8.87
CA ALA A 81 6.82 0.48 9.99
C ALA A 81 6.54 1.91 9.49
N LEU A 82 5.58 2.61 10.09
CA LEU A 82 5.22 3.99 9.76
C LEU A 82 5.56 4.91 10.93
N THR A 83 6.23 6.02 10.65
CA THR A 83 6.63 7.04 11.64
C THR A 83 6.10 8.41 11.22
N VAL A 84 5.22 8.98 12.02
CA VAL A 84 4.64 10.31 11.74
C VAL A 84 5.68 11.39 11.91
N TYR A 85 5.81 12.26 10.91
CA TYR A 85 6.66 13.45 10.99
C TYR A 85 5.93 14.75 10.63
N GLY A 86 4.67 14.68 10.17
CA GLY A 86 3.90 15.88 9.83
C GLY A 86 2.44 15.62 9.47
N SER A 87 1.74 16.68 9.11
CA SER A 87 0.36 16.67 8.59
C SER A 87 0.21 17.67 7.44
N TYR A 88 -0.85 17.52 6.64
CA TYR A 88 -1.25 18.48 5.61
C TYR A 88 -2.37 19.44 6.04
N ASP A 89 -3.04 19.19 7.17
CA ASP A 89 -4.14 20.04 7.67
C ASP A 89 -3.66 21.29 8.43
N GLY A 90 -2.37 21.36 8.78
CA GLY A 90 -1.79 22.49 9.53
C GLY A 90 -2.27 22.60 10.99
N GLN A 91 -3.06 21.63 11.48
CA GLN A 91 -3.61 21.60 12.84
C GLN A 91 -2.83 20.67 13.79
N ALA A 92 -1.82 19.99 13.25
CA ALA A 92 -0.98 19.08 14.01
C ALA A 92 -0.05 19.79 15.00
N ASP A 93 -0.01 19.30 16.23
CA ASP A 93 1.06 19.58 17.18
C ASP A 93 2.06 18.39 17.20
N PRO A 94 3.31 18.57 16.75
CA PRO A 94 4.32 17.52 16.79
C PRO A 94 4.59 16.93 18.18
N ALA A 95 4.30 17.68 19.25
CA ALA A 95 4.38 17.17 20.61
C ALA A 95 3.40 16.01 20.85
N LEU A 96 2.23 16.05 20.19
CA LEU A 96 1.15 15.05 20.27
C LEU A 96 1.33 13.87 19.33
N PHE A 97 2.30 13.90 18.41
CA PHE A 97 2.57 12.77 17.54
C PHE A 97 3.04 11.54 18.33
N PRO A 98 2.62 10.34 17.89
CA PRO A 98 3.12 9.10 18.46
C PRO A 98 4.64 9.07 18.36
N LYS A 99 5.32 8.72 19.47
CA LYS A 99 6.78 8.70 19.52
C LYS A 99 7.39 7.43 18.91
N CYS A 100 6.59 6.38 18.79
CA CYS A 100 6.98 5.11 18.21
C CYS A 100 6.30 4.91 16.85
N SER A 101 6.98 4.18 15.97
CA SER A 101 6.37 3.69 14.74
C SER A 101 5.27 2.68 15.05
N ILE A 102 4.27 2.62 14.16
CA ILE A 102 3.34 1.49 14.10
C ILE A 102 3.77 0.57 12.98
N VAL A 103 3.65 -0.74 13.16
CA VAL A 103 3.80 -1.68 12.05
C VAL A 103 2.41 -1.99 11.51
N VAL A 104 2.15 -1.63 10.25
CA VAL A 104 0.91 -1.99 9.54
C VAL A 104 1.16 -3.17 8.62
N ARG A 105 0.15 -4.02 8.45
CA ARG A 105 0.14 -5.06 7.41
C ARG A 105 -0.79 -4.63 6.27
N ILE A 106 -0.33 -4.76 5.02
CA ILE A 106 -1.13 -4.36 3.87
C ILE A 106 -2.22 -5.40 3.62
N THR A 107 -3.47 -4.96 3.67
CA THR A 107 -4.64 -5.83 3.45
C THR A 107 -5.59 -5.30 2.40
N ASP A 108 -5.30 -4.11 1.87
CA ASP A 108 -6.20 -3.43 0.96
C ASP A 108 -5.45 -2.57 -0.05
N GLN A 109 -6.18 -2.13 -1.05
CA GLN A 109 -5.73 -1.19 -2.07
C GLN A 109 -6.40 0.15 -1.83
N CYS A 110 -5.63 1.24 -1.93
CA CYS A 110 -6.21 2.55 -2.14
C CYS A 110 -6.22 2.86 -3.66
N PRO A 111 -7.36 2.69 -4.35
CA PRO A 111 -7.41 2.80 -5.81
C PRO A 111 -7.38 4.26 -6.27
N TYR A 112 -6.57 4.57 -7.28
CA TYR A 112 -6.48 5.91 -7.86
C TYR A 112 -7.81 6.47 -8.36
N PRO A 113 -8.67 5.72 -9.10
CA PRO A 113 -9.91 6.27 -9.65
C PRO A 113 -10.81 6.96 -8.62
N ASP A 114 -10.87 6.43 -7.41
CA ASP A 114 -11.75 6.92 -6.34
C ASP A 114 -11.00 7.83 -5.35
N ASN A 115 -9.67 7.81 -5.32
CA ASN A 115 -8.84 8.46 -4.31
C ASN A 115 -7.74 9.35 -4.90
N LYS A 116 -8.06 10.06 -5.99
CA LYS A 116 -7.10 10.89 -6.77
C LYS A 116 -6.34 11.95 -5.94
N GLU A 117 -6.93 12.41 -4.84
CA GLU A 117 -6.25 13.37 -3.94
C GLU A 117 -5.03 12.76 -3.23
N TRP A 118 -5.03 11.45 -3.02
CA TRP A 118 -4.09 10.80 -2.12
C TRP A 118 -3.32 9.64 -2.74
N CYS A 119 -3.98 8.82 -3.55
CA CYS A 119 -3.47 7.51 -3.94
C CYS A 119 -3.08 7.49 -5.42
N PRO A 120 -1.79 7.71 -5.76
CA PRO A 120 -1.32 7.51 -7.12
C PRO A 120 -1.45 6.03 -7.51
N GLY A 121 -1.68 5.74 -8.79
CA GLY A 121 -2.00 4.38 -9.23
C GLY A 121 -1.67 4.13 -10.69
N PRO A 122 -1.67 2.86 -11.14
CA PRO A 122 -1.44 2.52 -12.54
C PRO A 122 -2.52 3.09 -13.48
N GLU A 123 -3.71 3.42 -12.95
CA GLU A 123 -4.77 4.13 -13.65
C GLU A 123 -4.50 5.63 -13.87
N GLN A 124 -3.47 6.20 -13.24
CA GLN A 124 -3.11 7.61 -13.38
C GLN A 124 -2.45 7.88 -14.74
N PRO A 125 -2.73 9.01 -15.41
CA PRO A 125 -2.00 9.39 -16.61
C PRO A 125 -0.49 9.48 -16.35
N GLU A 126 0.33 8.81 -17.17
CA GLU A 126 1.80 8.81 -17.02
C GLU A 126 2.40 10.22 -17.02
N SER A 127 1.76 11.16 -17.73
CA SER A 127 2.15 12.58 -17.76
C SER A 127 2.13 13.27 -16.40
N GLU A 128 1.43 12.71 -15.41
CA GLU A 128 1.36 13.24 -14.05
C GLU A 128 2.46 12.68 -13.12
N GLY A 129 3.35 11.82 -13.64
CA GLY A 129 4.54 11.35 -12.93
C GLY A 129 4.27 10.39 -11.78
N PHE A 130 3.03 9.90 -11.66
CA PHE A 130 2.60 8.98 -10.62
C PHE A 130 2.75 9.54 -9.20
N LEU A 131 2.44 10.82 -9.05
CA LEU A 131 2.43 11.52 -7.78
C LEU A 131 0.99 11.95 -7.47
N ASN A 132 0.62 11.96 -6.19
CA ASN A 132 -0.58 12.66 -5.77
C ASN A 132 -0.37 14.20 -5.83
N PRO A 133 -1.45 15.00 -5.72
CA PRO A 133 -1.38 16.47 -5.67
C PRO A 133 -0.46 17.07 -4.59
N ARG A 134 0.03 16.28 -3.63
CA ARG A 134 0.97 16.70 -2.59
C ARG A 134 2.43 16.34 -2.91
N GLY A 135 2.68 15.86 -4.13
CA GLY A 135 4.00 15.45 -4.60
C GLY A 135 4.47 14.11 -4.04
N MET A 136 3.59 13.33 -3.41
CA MET A 136 3.95 12.04 -2.84
C MET A 136 3.68 10.92 -3.82
N ARG A 137 4.69 10.06 -3.99
CA ARG A 137 4.62 8.81 -4.78
C ARG A 137 3.91 7.69 -4.03
N TYR A 138 3.97 7.72 -2.70
CA TYR A 138 3.46 6.68 -1.83
C TYR A 138 2.35 7.21 -0.93
N HIS A 139 1.37 6.35 -0.67
CA HIS A 139 0.29 6.65 0.24
C HIS A 139 -0.10 5.41 1.05
N PHE A 140 -0.29 5.60 2.35
CA PHE A 140 -0.86 4.61 3.26
C PHE A 140 -2.19 5.14 3.82
N ASP A 141 -3.28 4.43 3.56
CA ASP A 141 -4.56 4.71 4.18
C ASP A 141 -4.76 3.74 5.35
N VAL A 142 -4.61 4.22 6.58
CA VAL A 142 -4.57 3.38 7.78
C VAL A 142 -5.99 2.99 8.19
N ASN A 143 -6.23 1.68 8.35
CA ASN A 143 -7.51 1.20 8.86
C ASN A 143 -7.57 1.44 10.38
N ILE A 144 -8.15 2.55 10.83
CA ILE A 144 -8.21 2.87 12.25
C ILE A 144 -9.17 1.97 13.04
N SER A 145 -10.00 1.13 12.40
CA SER A 145 -10.78 0.10 13.10
C SER A 145 -10.04 -1.24 13.26
N SER A 146 -8.80 -1.34 12.77
CA SER A 146 -7.95 -2.55 12.86
C SER A 146 -7.17 -2.65 14.18
N GLY A 147 -6.56 -3.82 14.41
CA GLY A 147 -5.62 -4.04 15.51
C GLY A 147 -6.20 -3.83 16.91
N GLN A 148 -7.48 -4.15 17.10
CA GLN A 148 -8.18 -3.98 18.38
C GLN A 148 -8.13 -2.53 18.91
N GLY A 149 -8.02 -1.54 18.02
CA GLY A 149 -7.95 -0.12 18.37
C GLY A 149 -6.53 0.44 18.40
N GLU A 150 -5.48 -0.38 18.31
CA GLU A 150 -4.07 0.06 18.28
C GLU A 150 -3.83 1.11 17.19
N ALA A 151 -4.38 0.90 15.99
CA ALA A 151 -4.27 1.85 14.89
C ALA A 151 -4.92 3.21 15.22
N ARG A 152 -6.09 3.21 15.86
CA ARG A 152 -6.81 4.43 16.28
C ARG A 152 -6.09 5.19 17.38
N GLU A 153 -5.46 4.48 18.30
CA GLU A 153 -4.70 5.08 19.40
C GLU A 153 -3.41 5.72 18.91
N TRP A 154 -2.73 5.08 17.96
CA TRP A 154 -1.50 5.58 17.36
C TRP A 154 -1.74 6.78 16.42
N PHE A 155 -2.85 6.81 15.69
CA PHE A 155 -3.06 7.82 14.66
C PHE A 155 -3.06 9.25 15.26
N PRO A 156 -2.36 10.23 14.62
CA PRO A 156 -2.22 11.60 15.13
C PRO A 156 -3.53 12.30 15.47
N ARG A 157 -3.47 13.19 16.46
CA ARG A 157 -4.60 14.00 16.94
C ARG A 157 -4.28 15.49 16.97
N ASP A 158 -5.32 16.31 16.85
CA ASP A 158 -5.26 17.74 17.15
C ASP A 158 -5.22 17.99 18.68
N ALA A 159 -5.04 19.25 19.08
CA ALA A 159 -5.02 19.66 20.49
C ALA A 159 -6.36 19.44 21.22
N SER A 160 -7.46 19.22 20.49
CA SER A 160 -8.78 18.90 21.04
C SER A 160 -9.00 17.39 21.19
N GLY A 161 -8.04 16.57 20.76
CA GLY A 161 -8.09 15.11 20.80
C GLY A 161 -8.80 14.47 19.60
N ASN A 162 -9.18 15.23 18.57
CA ASN A 162 -9.76 14.67 17.35
C ASN A 162 -8.67 14.05 16.48
N LEU A 163 -9.00 12.95 15.79
CA LEU A 163 -8.09 12.38 14.79
C LEU A 163 -7.84 13.40 13.69
N LEU A 164 -6.56 13.57 13.31
CA LEU A 164 -6.22 14.30 12.11
C LEU A 164 -6.71 13.51 10.89
N GLY A 165 -7.17 14.21 9.85
CA GLY A 165 -7.60 13.54 8.62
C GLY A 165 -6.44 13.15 7.71
N THR A 166 -5.27 13.76 7.89
CA THR A 166 -4.13 13.63 6.99
C THR A 166 -2.81 13.60 7.76
N GLY A 167 -1.78 13.01 7.17
CA GLY A 167 -0.47 12.85 7.77
C GLY A 167 0.65 12.73 6.74
N LYS A 168 1.87 12.86 7.24
CA LYS A 168 3.12 12.55 6.54
C LYS A 168 3.90 11.55 7.37
N VAL A 169 4.35 10.46 6.74
CA VAL A 169 5.08 9.39 7.41
C VAL A 169 6.37 9.05 6.70
N TYR A 170 7.39 8.74 7.47
CA TYR A 170 8.47 7.89 7.01
C TYR A 170 7.98 6.45 7.08
N PHE A 171 8.28 5.65 6.06
CA PHE A 171 7.98 4.23 6.08
C PHE A 171 9.23 3.39 5.79
N GLU A 172 9.22 2.17 6.31
CA GLU A 172 10.21 1.14 6.04
C GLU A 172 9.51 -0.22 5.99
N MET A 173 9.81 -1.03 4.98
CA MET A 173 9.36 -2.41 4.90
C MET A 173 10.11 -3.23 5.95
N VAL A 174 9.37 -3.92 6.81
CA VAL A 174 9.92 -4.70 7.93
C VAL A 174 9.43 -6.14 7.88
N SER A 175 10.03 -7.00 8.71
CA SER A 175 9.49 -8.34 8.91
C SER A 175 8.10 -8.27 9.55
N CYS A 176 7.16 -9.07 9.05
CA CYS A 176 5.83 -9.17 9.65
C CYS A 176 5.85 -9.79 11.07
N ARG A 177 7.00 -10.24 11.57
CA ARG A 177 7.20 -10.61 12.98
C ARG A 177 7.08 -9.43 13.92
N GLU A 178 7.28 -8.21 13.42
CA GLU A 178 7.15 -6.97 14.18
C GLU A 178 5.71 -6.48 14.26
N TRP A 179 4.84 -6.96 13.36
CA TRP A 179 3.41 -6.68 13.39
C TRP A 179 2.75 -7.32 14.62
N SER A 180 1.96 -6.56 15.38
CA SER A 180 1.36 -7.02 16.65
C SER A 180 0.49 -8.27 16.48
N GLY A 181 -0.23 -8.38 15.35
CA GLY A 181 -1.03 -9.56 14.98
C GLY A 181 -0.26 -10.86 14.81
N TRP A 182 1.07 -10.80 14.62
CA TRP A 182 1.92 -11.98 14.59
C TRP A 182 1.88 -12.76 15.91
N LYS A 183 1.83 -12.04 17.03
CA LYS A 183 1.81 -12.61 18.39
C LYS A 183 0.46 -13.27 18.70
N TYR A 184 -0.61 -12.80 18.08
CA TYR A 184 -1.97 -13.34 18.24
C TYR A 184 -2.27 -14.55 17.33
N GLY A 185 -1.25 -15.11 16.66
CA GLY A 185 -1.42 -16.31 15.84
C GLY A 185 -2.01 -16.06 14.45
N ALA A 186 -2.32 -14.81 14.09
CA ALA A 186 -2.80 -14.41 12.77
C ALA A 186 -1.66 -14.32 11.73
N LYS A 187 -0.77 -15.33 11.71
CA LYS A 187 0.36 -15.38 10.77
C LYS A 187 -0.15 -15.47 9.33
N ASN A 188 -1.18 -16.29 9.14
CA ASN A 188 -1.98 -16.34 7.92
C ASN A 188 -3.27 -15.55 8.16
N ILE A 189 -3.43 -14.44 7.43
CA ILE A 189 -4.59 -13.54 7.58
C ILE A 189 -5.70 -13.85 6.58
N THR A 190 -5.48 -14.71 5.58
CA THR A 190 -6.49 -15.08 4.59
C THR A 190 -7.44 -16.15 5.14
N THR A 191 -8.69 -16.14 4.64
CA THR A 191 -9.74 -17.11 4.99
C THR A 191 -9.64 -18.45 4.26
N LEU A 192 -8.61 -18.67 3.44
CA LEU A 192 -8.59 -19.83 2.54
C LEU A 192 -7.65 -20.93 3.07
N LYS A 193 -8.26 -21.99 3.64
CA LYS A 193 -7.63 -23.32 3.68
C LYS A 193 -7.38 -23.87 2.26
N ASP A 194 -8.03 -23.29 1.24
CA ASP A 194 -8.08 -23.86 -0.10
C ASP A 194 -7.98 -22.73 -1.15
N GLU A 195 -6.84 -22.67 -1.86
CA GLU A 195 -6.60 -22.19 -3.23
C GLU A 195 -7.60 -21.17 -3.80
N THR A 196 -7.25 -19.90 -4.11
CA THR A 196 -6.79 -19.54 -5.47
C THR A 196 -6.40 -18.05 -5.65
N TRP A 197 -6.39 -17.20 -4.61
CA TRP A 197 -6.14 -15.76 -4.80
C TRP A 197 -5.12 -15.21 -3.80
N GLY A 198 -3.96 -14.81 -4.34
CA GLY A 198 -2.90 -14.09 -3.64
C GLY A 198 -2.07 -14.96 -2.70
N CYS A 199 -0.86 -15.32 -3.10
CA CYS A 199 0.16 -15.81 -2.18
C CYS A 199 0.55 -14.67 -1.23
N ILE A 200 -0.22 -14.43 -0.16
CA ILE A 200 0.24 -13.56 0.92
C ILE A 200 1.42 -14.28 1.58
N ALA A 201 2.63 -13.81 1.29
CA ALA A 201 3.81 -14.32 1.96
C ALA A 201 3.66 -14.11 3.48
N LEU A 202 3.95 -15.14 4.26
CA LEU A 202 3.87 -15.08 5.72
C LEU A 202 4.87 -14.06 6.30
N ASP A 203 6.01 -13.89 5.64
CA ASP A 203 7.08 -12.94 5.98
C ASP A 203 7.93 -12.65 4.73
N PRO A 204 7.48 -11.72 3.85
CA PRO A 204 8.12 -11.45 2.55
C PRO A 204 9.52 -10.82 2.66
N TYR A 205 9.93 -10.38 3.86
CA TYR A 205 11.26 -9.78 4.11
C TYR A 205 12.44 -10.73 3.81
N ARG A 206 12.17 -12.02 3.53
CA ARG A 206 13.19 -13.00 3.10
C ARG A 206 13.37 -13.14 1.59
N ILE A 207 12.62 -12.43 0.75
CA ILE A 207 12.88 -12.45 -0.70
C ILE A 207 14.06 -11.50 -0.98
N ARG A 208 15.28 -12.03 -0.83
CA ARG A 208 16.44 -11.43 -1.49
C ARG A 208 16.30 -11.74 -2.98
N TRP A 209 16.15 -10.69 -3.79
CA TRP A 209 16.34 -10.77 -5.24
C TRP A 209 17.78 -11.14 -5.56
#